data_AF-A0A7J2HJX6-F1
#
_entry.id   AF-A0A7J2HJX6-F1
#
_cell.length_a   1.000
_cell.length_b   1.000
_cell.length_c   1.000
_cell.angle_alpha   90.00
_cell.angle_beta   90.00
_cell.angle_gamma   90.00
#
_symmetry.space_group_name_H-M   'P 1'
#
loop_
_entity.id
_entity.type
_entity.pdbx_description
1 polymer ?
#
loop_
_entity_poly.entity_id
_entity_poly.type
_entity_poly.pdbx_seq_one_letter_code
_entity_poly.pdbx_strand_id
1 'polypeptide(L)'
;PEFEAGPPTEDSVELARVVDRGIRESKAIDLEKLCIIPGKKVFIVFIDIYVLNHDGNLIDASALAALAALTNAKIFKYEVKDAEVIIQPGFEELPLVNYPVAVTLADIGGKLVVDPWLEEEEVMNARLTISFDKNGKICAMQKGGSGALSPEQIIEAVKIAREKSEELRRLVVKNND
;
A
#
# COMPACT_ATOMS: atom_id res chain seq x y z
N PRO A 1 -17.13 5.74 -19.76
CA PRO A 1 -16.02 6.06 -18.84
C PRO A 1 -16.60 6.61 -17.53
N GLU A 2 -16.43 5.87 -16.43
CA GLU A 2 -17.00 6.22 -15.12
C GLU A 2 -16.09 7.16 -14.30
N PHE A 3 -14.84 7.33 -14.73
CA PHE A 3 -13.91 8.27 -14.12
C PHE A 3 -14.13 9.69 -14.65
N GLU A 4 -14.46 10.61 -13.75
CA GLU A 4 -14.56 12.03 -14.04
C GLU A 4 -13.27 12.76 -13.68
N ALA A 5 -12.89 13.74 -14.49
CA ALA A 5 -11.80 14.65 -14.15
C ALA A 5 -12.26 15.63 -13.06
N GLY A 6 -11.39 15.90 -12.09
CA GLY A 6 -11.73 16.79 -10.98
C GLY A 6 -10.92 16.49 -9.73
N PRO A 7 -11.28 17.10 -8.59
CA PRO A 7 -10.75 16.68 -7.30
C PRO A 7 -11.09 15.19 -7.03
N PRO A 8 -10.34 14.50 -6.16
CA PRO A 8 -10.57 13.10 -5.83
C PRO A 8 -12.01 12.84 -5.38
N THR A 9 -12.67 11.86 -6.00
CA THR A 9 -13.98 11.33 -5.60
C THR A 9 -13.87 10.52 -4.30
N GLU A 10 -14.99 10.11 -3.71
CA GLU A 10 -15.01 9.28 -2.50
C GLU A 10 -14.19 7.99 -2.67
N ASP A 11 -14.36 7.29 -3.80
CA ASP A 11 -13.62 6.06 -4.10
C ASP A 11 -12.11 6.32 -4.22
N SER A 12 -11.73 7.43 -4.86
CA SER A 12 -10.33 7.85 -4.98
C SER A 12 -9.72 8.17 -3.61
N VAL A 13 -10.50 8.82 -2.74
CA VAL A 13 -10.09 9.14 -1.37
C VAL A 13 -9.96 7.88 -0.54
N GLU A 14 -10.89 6.93 -0.63
CA GLU A 14 -10.81 5.66 0.08
C GLU A 14 -9.57 4.88 -0.37
N LEU A 15 -9.39 4.69 -1.67
CA LEU A 15 -8.24 4.01 -2.28
C LEU A 15 -6.93 4.57 -1.72
N ALA A 16 -6.73 5.89 -1.82
CA ALA A 16 -5.52 6.54 -1.34
C ALA A 16 -5.31 6.35 0.17
N ARG A 17 -6.38 6.44 0.97
CA ARG A 17 -6.30 6.27 2.44
C ARG A 17 -6.03 4.84 2.86
N VAL A 18 -6.53 3.84 2.14
CA VAL A 18 -6.26 2.42 2.44
C VAL A 18 -4.81 2.10 2.13
N VAL A 19 -4.29 2.55 0.99
CA VAL A 19 -2.88 2.39 0.62
C VAL A 19 -1.96 3.11 1.60
N ASP A 20 -2.23 4.38 1.92
CA ASP A 20 -1.44 5.15 2.92
C ASP A 20 -1.42 4.45 4.27
N ARG A 21 -2.58 3.98 4.76
CA ARG A 21 -2.67 3.27 6.04
C ARG A 21 -1.81 2.01 6.06
N GLY A 22 -1.83 1.22 4.98
CA GLY A 22 -0.98 0.04 4.86
C GLY A 22 0.51 0.35 5.02
N ILE A 23 0.98 1.41 4.36
CA ILE A 23 2.38 1.88 4.36
C ILE A 23 2.78 2.50 5.69
N ARG A 24 1.91 3.37 6.23
CA ARG A 24 2.15 4.15 7.45
C ARG A 24 2.12 3.27 8.70
N GLU A 25 1.08 2.45 8.85
CA GLU A 25 0.89 1.62 10.05
C GLU A 25 1.87 0.45 10.09
N SER A 26 2.37 -0.03 8.95
CA SER A 26 3.47 -1.01 8.94
C SER A 26 4.82 -0.40 9.33
N LYS A 27 4.90 0.93 9.47
CA LYS A 27 6.17 1.67 9.60
C LYS A 27 7.12 1.29 8.46
N ALA A 28 6.63 1.33 7.22
CA ALA A 28 7.42 0.90 6.05
C ALA A 28 8.73 1.69 5.94
N ILE A 29 8.68 3.00 6.17
CA ILE A 29 9.82 3.91 6.08
C ILE A 29 10.26 4.31 7.49
N ASP A 30 11.57 4.25 7.74
CA ASP A 30 12.17 4.80 8.96
C ASP A 30 12.20 6.33 8.87
N LEU A 31 11.19 6.97 9.46
CA LEU A 31 11.01 8.42 9.42
C LEU A 31 12.10 9.18 10.17
N GLU A 32 12.78 8.55 11.14
CA GLU A 32 13.88 9.20 11.88
C GLU A 32 15.08 9.43 10.95
N LYS A 33 15.35 8.49 10.05
CA LYS A 33 16.39 8.61 9.02
C LYS A 33 16.08 9.64 7.94
N LEU A 34 14.83 10.09 7.83
CA LEU A 34 14.44 11.19 6.94
C LEU A 34 14.65 12.58 7.57
N CYS A 35 14.96 12.66 8.87
CA CYS A 35 15.24 13.92 9.53
C CYS A 35 16.66 14.40 9.24
N ILE A 36 16.79 15.55 8.58
CA ILE A 36 18.10 16.15 8.24
C ILE A 36 18.56 17.07 9.37
N ILE A 37 17.69 18.01 9.79
CA ILE A 37 17.93 18.92 10.90
C ILE A 37 16.64 18.99 11.74
N PRO A 38 16.65 18.51 13.00
CA PRO A 38 15.47 18.51 13.87
C PRO A 38 14.79 19.89 13.95
N GLY A 39 13.49 19.91 13.70
CA GLY A 39 12.68 21.13 13.73
C GLY A 39 12.93 22.12 12.59
N LYS A 40 13.76 21.79 11.59
CA LYS A 40 14.08 22.68 10.46
C LYS A 40 13.93 22.04 9.09
N LYS A 41 14.60 20.91 8.83
CA LYS A 41 14.66 20.30 7.49
C LYS A 41 14.50 18.78 7.58
N VAL A 42 13.60 18.25 6.76
CA VAL A 42 13.31 16.80 6.65
C VAL A 42 13.07 16.47 5.19
N PHE A 43 13.26 15.21 4.82
CA PHE A 43 12.73 14.70 3.57
C PHE A 43 11.21 14.49 3.70
N ILE A 44 10.49 14.83 2.64
CA ILE A 44 9.07 14.53 2.48
C ILE A 44 8.97 13.55 1.31
N VAL A 45 8.28 12.43 1.54
CA VAL A 45 8.06 11.40 0.53
C VAL A 45 6.62 11.52 0.04
N PHE A 46 6.45 11.87 -1.23
CA PHE A 46 5.16 11.84 -1.91
C PHE A 46 5.07 10.55 -2.73
N ILE A 47 3.92 9.90 -2.69
CA ILE A 47 3.61 8.71 -3.47
C ILE A 47 2.40 9.05 -4.34
N ASP A 48 2.65 9.26 -5.63
CA ASP A 48 1.61 9.57 -6.61
C ASP A 48 1.31 8.33 -7.44
N ILE A 49 0.04 7.91 -7.44
CA ILE A 49 -0.43 6.72 -8.15
C ILE A 49 -1.33 7.15 -9.29
N TYR A 50 -0.98 6.75 -10.51
CA TYR A 50 -1.75 7.00 -11.72
C TYR A 50 -2.39 5.71 -12.20
N VAL A 51 -3.72 5.62 -12.08
CA VAL A 51 -4.49 4.48 -12.60
C VAL A 51 -4.63 4.65 -14.11
N LEU A 52 -3.98 3.75 -14.87
CA LEU A 52 -3.99 3.78 -16.34
C LEU A 52 -5.13 2.95 -16.93
N ASN A 53 -5.48 1.85 -16.26
CA ASN A 53 -6.58 0.97 -16.61
C ASN A 53 -7.21 0.42 -15.34
N HIS A 54 -8.53 0.30 -15.32
CA HIS A 54 -9.26 -0.30 -14.21
C HIS A 54 -10.02 -1.52 -14.72
N ASP A 55 -9.59 -2.70 -14.25
CA ASP A 55 -10.19 -4.00 -14.57
C ASP A 55 -10.35 -4.84 -13.29
N GLY A 56 -10.75 -4.17 -12.20
CA GLY A 56 -10.80 -4.74 -10.85
C GLY A 56 -9.62 -4.40 -9.93
N ASN A 57 -9.88 -4.52 -8.63
CA ASN A 57 -8.95 -4.51 -7.50
C ASN A 57 -7.84 -3.43 -7.52
N LEU A 58 -8.25 -2.16 -7.67
CA LEU A 58 -7.30 -1.04 -7.67
C LEU A 58 -6.50 -0.91 -6.38
N ILE A 59 -7.02 -1.37 -5.24
CA ILE A 59 -6.35 -1.22 -3.95
C ILE A 59 -5.08 -2.06 -3.90
N ASP A 60 -5.16 -3.34 -4.26
CA ASP A 60 -4.00 -4.22 -4.22
C ASP A 60 -2.97 -3.80 -5.26
N ALA A 61 -3.42 -3.47 -6.49
CA ALA A 61 -2.57 -2.97 -7.55
C ALA A 61 -1.82 -1.67 -7.12
N SER A 62 -2.54 -0.74 -6.51
CA SER A 62 -1.98 0.54 -6.02
C SER A 62 -1.01 0.32 -4.86
N ALA A 63 -1.33 -0.57 -3.91
CA ALA A 63 -0.46 -0.90 -2.79
C ALA A 63 0.84 -1.56 -3.25
N LEU A 64 0.76 -2.50 -4.20
CA LEU A 64 1.94 -3.15 -4.79
C LEU A 64 2.77 -2.16 -5.59
N ALA A 65 2.14 -1.30 -6.40
CA ALA A 65 2.82 -0.24 -7.15
C ALA A 65 3.54 0.74 -6.22
N ALA A 66 2.90 1.17 -5.14
CA ALA A 66 3.50 2.04 -4.13
C ALA A 66 4.71 1.36 -3.45
N LEU A 67 4.58 0.09 -3.05
CA LEU A 67 5.68 -0.65 -2.46
C LEU A 67 6.86 -0.82 -3.43
N ALA A 68 6.57 -1.14 -4.69
CA ALA A 68 7.59 -1.26 -5.74
C ALA A 68 8.32 0.07 -5.97
N ALA A 69 7.58 1.17 -6.04
CA ALA A 69 8.14 2.51 -6.16
C ALA A 69 9.03 2.86 -4.97
N LEU A 70 8.58 2.61 -3.73
CA LEU A 70 9.35 2.85 -2.51
C LEU A 70 10.62 2.00 -2.44
N THR A 71 10.56 0.74 -2.88
CA THR A 71 11.71 -0.18 -2.88
C THR A 71 12.79 0.27 -3.89
N ASN A 72 12.39 0.92 -4.99
CA ASN A 72 13.31 1.44 -5.99
C ASN A 72 13.68 2.92 -5.77
N ALA A 73 13.02 3.61 -4.83
CA ALA A 73 13.21 5.02 -4.58
C ALA A 73 14.60 5.30 -4.01
N LYS A 74 15.19 6.41 -4.46
CA LYS A 74 16.50 6.87 -4.04
C LYS A 74 16.44 8.31 -3.60
N ILE A 75 17.17 8.63 -2.53
CA ILE A 75 17.35 9.99 -2.03
C ILE A 75 18.77 10.46 -2.29
N PHE A 76 18.96 11.77 -2.45
CA PHE A 76 20.28 12.34 -2.67
C PHE A 76 21.12 12.24 -1.40
N LYS A 77 22.41 11.95 -1.56
CA LYS A 77 23.35 12.10 -0.45
C LYS A 77 23.49 13.57 -0.09
N TYR A 78 23.68 13.85 1.19
CA TYR A 78 23.82 15.22 1.67
C TYR A 78 24.82 15.32 2.82
N GLU A 79 25.33 16.53 3.04
CA GLU A 79 26.14 16.90 4.20
C GLU A 79 25.52 18.14 4.84
N VAL A 80 25.57 18.24 6.18
CA VAL A 80 25.12 19.42 6.91
C VAL A 80 26.35 20.24 7.32
N LYS A 81 26.50 21.46 6.78
CA LYS A 81 27.53 22.44 7.20
C LYS A 81 26.85 23.74 7.58
N ASP A 82 27.22 24.31 8.73
CA ASP A 82 26.69 25.59 9.22
C ASP A 82 25.15 25.68 9.21
N ALA A 83 24.48 24.56 9.56
CA ALA A 83 23.02 24.39 9.51
C ALA A 83 22.38 24.48 8.11
N GLU A 84 23.16 24.42 7.05
CA GLU A 84 22.71 24.30 5.67
C GLU A 84 22.93 22.89 5.10
N VAL A 85 22.09 22.50 4.15
CA VAL A 85 22.11 21.18 3.51
C VAL A 85 22.82 21.31 2.18
N ILE A 86 23.95 20.62 2.05
CA ILE A 86 24.75 20.58 0.83
C ILE A 86 24.52 19.23 0.17
N ILE A 87 23.89 19.24 -1.00
CA ILE A 87 23.67 18.02 -1.79
C ILE A 87 25.02 17.52 -2.32
N GLN A 88 25.27 16.23 -2.14
CA GLN A 88 26.47 15.55 -2.59
C GLN A 88 26.17 14.71 -3.84
N PRO A 89 27.17 14.43 -4.70
CA PRO A 89 27.01 13.51 -5.80
C PRO A 89 26.61 12.10 -5.34
N GLY A 90 25.65 11.52 -6.05
CA GLY A 90 25.19 10.15 -5.81
C GLY A 90 23.93 10.06 -4.96
N PHE A 91 23.48 8.83 -4.81
CA PHE A 91 22.20 8.51 -4.19
C PHE A 91 22.36 7.41 -3.15
N GLU A 92 21.43 7.36 -2.21
CA GLU A 92 21.21 6.26 -1.28
C GLU A 92 19.77 5.77 -1.40
N GLU A 93 19.53 4.52 -1.00
CA GLU A 93 18.17 3.97 -1.01
C GLU A 93 17.31 4.66 0.05
N LEU A 94 16.01 4.79 -0.23
CA LEU A 94 15.06 5.20 0.78
C LEU A 94 15.17 4.25 2.00
N PRO A 95 15.15 4.74 3.24
CA PRO A 95 15.32 3.90 4.43
C PRO A 95 14.07 3.06 4.71
N LEU A 96 13.80 2.10 3.83
CA LEU A 96 12.69 1.17 3.89
C LEU A 96 13.05 0.02 4.83
N VAL A 97 12.23 -0.20 5.86
CA VAL A 97 12.44 -1.19 6.91
C VAL A 97 11.33 -2.23 6.99
N ASN A 98 10.23 -2.03 6.27
CA ASN A 98 9.12 -2.97 6.18
C ASN A 98 8.51 -3.00 4.77
N TYR A 99 7.78 -4.07 4.45
CA TYR A 99 7.25 -4.35 3.12
C TYR A 99 5.77 -4.79 3.20
N PRO A 100 4.84 -3.85 3.47
CA PRO A 100 3.43 -4.16 3.59
C PRO A 100 2.82 -4.54 2.25
N VAL A 101 2.02 -5.60 2.24
CA VAL A 101 1.26 -6.03 1.06
C VAL A 101 -0.22 -6.10 1.42
N ALA A 102 -1.06 -5.44 0.63
CA ALA A 102 -2.52 -5.53 0.71
C ALA A 102 -3.03 -6.71 -0.12
N VAL A 103 -4.03 -7.40 0.41
CA VAL A 103 -4.80 -8.43 -0.31
C VAL A 103 -6.29 -8.17 -0.07
N THR A 104 -7.05 -8.13 -1.15
CA THR A 104 -8.48 -7.86 -1.16
C THR A 104 -9.25 -9.13 -1.52
N LEU A 105 -10.29 -9.40 -0.71
CA LEU A 105 -11.25 -10.47 -0.95
C LEU A 105 -12.66 -9.88 -1.09
N ALA A 106 -13.41 -10.32 -2.09
CA ALA A 106 -14.82 -9.97 -2.30
C ALA A 106 -15.73 -11.10 -1.80
N ASP A 107 -16.84 -10.74 -1.14
CA ASP A 107 -17.95 -11.65 -0.86
C ASP A 107 -18.95 -11.62 -2.02
N ILE A 108 -19.07 -12.75 -2.72
CA ILE A 108 -19.96 -12.94 -3.85
C ILE A 108 -20.81 -14.17 -3.56
N GLY A 109 -22.10 -13.94 -3.28
CA GLY A 109 -23.04 -15.02 -2.96
C GLY A 109 -22.63 -15.86 -1.74
N GLY A 110 -21.99 -15.24 -0.74
CA GLY A 110 -21.53 -15.91 0.48
C GLY A 110 -20.17 -16.58 0.37
N LYS A 111 -19.48 -16.47 -0.78
CA LYS A 111 -18.15 -17.03 -1.01
C LYS A 111 -17.12 -15.91 -1.14
N LEU A 112 -15.94 -16.14 -0.57
CA LEU A 112 -14.82 -15.23 -0.69
C LEU A 112 -14.03 -15.52 -1.98
N VAL A 113 -13.87 -14.49 -2.80
CA VAL A 113 -13.05 -14.49 -4.02
C VAL A 113 -11.87 -13.54 -3.80
N VAL A 114 -10.65 -14.00 -4.08
CA VAL A 114 -9.44 -13.18 -3.97
C VAL A 114 -9.24 -12.46 -5.30
N ASP A 115 -8.85 -11.19 -5.25
CA ASP A 115 -8.51 -10.40 -6.44
C ASP A 115 -9.67 -10.29 -7.44
N PRO A 116 -10.79 -9.64 -7.05
CA PRO A 116 -11.95 -9.54 -7.92
C PRO A 116 -11.63 -8.72 -9.18
N TRP A 117 -11.94 -9.25 -10.35
CA TRP A 117 -11.95 -8.46 -11.60
C TRP A 117 -13.17 -7.53 -11.67
N LEU A 118 -13.28 -6.70 -12.71
CA LEU A 118 -14.31 -5.66 -12.79
C LEU A 118 -15.74 -6.20 -12.60
N GLU A 119 -16.12 -7.28 -13.29
CA GLU A 119 -17.47 -7.84 -13.19
C GLU A 119 -17.74 -8.48 -11.82
N GLU A 120 -16.72 -8.94 -11.10
CA GLU A 120 -16.87 -9.43 -9.72
C GLU A 120 -17.07 -8.29 -8.73
N GLU A 121 -16.42 -7.14 -8.95
CA GLU A 121 -16.64 -5.92 -8.15
C GLU A 121 -18.04 -5.35 -8.34
N GLU A 122 -18.61 -5.45 -9.54
CA GLU A 122 -19.97 -4.99 -9.82
C GLU A 122 -21.06 -5.81 -9.08
N VAL A 123 -20.78 -7.07 -8.78
CA VAL A 123 -21.75 -8.00 -8.17
C VAL A 123 -21.45 -8.38 -6.72
N MET A 124 -20.32 -7.92 -6.16
CA MET A 124 -19.96 -8.23 -4.77
C MET A 124 -20.86 -7.52 -3.76
N ASN A 125 -21.14 -8.20 -2.65
CA ASN A 125 -21.88 -7.58 -1.54
C ASN A 125 -20.98 -6.70 -0.68
N ALA A 126 -19.78 -7.21 -0.38
CA ALA A 126 -18.79 -6.58 0.46
C ALA A 126 -17.39 -7.00 0.02
N ARG A 127 -16.39 -6.21 0.39
CA ARG A 127 -14.98 -6.61 0.27
C ARG A 127 -14.26 -6.43 1.59
N LEU A 128 -13.18 -7.17 1.79
CA LEU A 128 -12.26 -7.02 2.90
C LEU A 128 -10.84 -6.93 2.35
N THR A 129 -10.23 -5.76 2.54
CA THR A 129 -8.82 -5.55 2.23
C THR A 129 -8.01 -5.65 3.51
N ILE A 130 -6.95 -6.47 3.51
CA ILE A 130 -6.09 -6.72 4.66
C ILE A 130 -4.64 -6.49 4.24
N SER A 131 -3.91 -5.67 4.99
CA SER A 131 -2.49 -5.43 4.76
C SER A 131 -1.64 -6.15 5.78
N PHE A 132 -0.61 -6.86 5.31
CA PHE A 132 0.34 -7.61 6.14
C PHE A 132 1.75 -7.09 6.00
N ASP A 133 2.40 -6.88 7.15
CA ASP A 133 3.81 -6.53 7.24
C ASP A 133 4.73 -7.70 6.83
N LYS A 134 6.05 -7.47 6.76
CA LYS A 134 7.03 -8.50 6.37
C LYS A 134 7.09 -9.71 7.31
N ASN A 135 6.55 -9.59 8.54
CA ASN A 135 6.52 -10.64 9.54
C ASN A 135 5.15 -11.39 9.56
N GLY A 136 4.25 -11.07 8.62
CA GLY A 136 2.91 -11.64 8.55
C GLY A 136 1.95 -11.10 9.62
N LYS A 137 2.24 -9.93 10.22
CA LYS A 137 1.31 -9.23 11.13
C LYS A 137 0.41 -8.31 10.33
N ILE A 138 -0.87 -8.25 10.71
CA ILE A 138 -1.82 -7.31 10.12
C ILE A 138 -1.43 -5.89 10.55
N CYS A 139 -1.23 -4.99 9.58
CA CYS A 139 -1.00 -3.56 9.81
C CYS A 139 -2.22 -2.70 9.49
N ALA A 140 -3.09 -3.12 8.57
CA ALA A 140 -4.31 -2.42 8.24
C ALA A 140 -5.41 -3.39 7.79
N MET A 141 -6.66 -2.99 7.98
CA MET A 141 -7.83 -3.70 7.49
C MET A 141 -8.92 -2.69 7.13
N GLN A 142 -9.64 -2.94 6.04
CA GLN A 142 -10.74 -2.10 5.56
C GLN A 142 -11.84 -2.99 4.97
N LYS A 143 -13.05 -2.90 5.54
CA LYS A 143 -14.26 -3.45 4.91
C LYS A 143 -14.84 -2.41 3.96
N GLY A 144 -15.13 -2.81 2.73
CA GLY A 144 -15.81 -2.01 1.71
C GLY A 144 -17.14 -2.64 1.29
N GLY A 145 -17.90 -1.93 0.47
CA GLY A 145 -19.24 -2.33 0.01
C GLY A 145 -20.32 -2.15 1.08
N SER A 146 -21.57 -2.41 0.71
CA SER A 146 -22.75 -2.18 1.56
C SER A 146 -23.16 -3.42 2.38
N GLY A 147 -22.73 -4.62 1.99
CA GLY A 147 -23.03 -5.89 2.64
C GLY A 147 -22.30 -6.10 3.97
N ALA A 148 -22.43 -7.29 4.55
CA ALA A 148 -21.79 -7.67 5.80
C ALA A 148 -20.93 -8.91 5.61
N LEU A 149 -19.93 -9.08 6.48
CA LEU A 149 -19.11 -10.29 6.56
C LEU A 149 -19.33 -10.93 7.93
N SER A 150 -19.50 -12.25 7.95
CA SER A 150 -19.57 -12.99 9.21
C SER A 150 -18.18 -13.05 9.87
N PRO A 151 -18.11 -13.24 11.21
CA PRO A 151 -16.84 -13.46 11.89
C PRO A 151 -16.02 -14.62 11.31
N GLU A 152 -16.70 -15.70 10.89
CA GLU A 152 -16.07 -16.86 10.26
C GLU A 152 -15.44 -16.49 8.91
N GLN A 153 -16.16 -15.72 8.08
CA GLN A 153 -15.64 -15.21 6.81
C GLN A 153 -14.42 -14.30 7.03
N ILE A 154 -14.42 -13.46 8.05
CA ILE A 154 -13.26 -12.60 8.36
C ILE A 154 -12.05 -13.45 8.75
N ILE A 155 -12.23 -14.48 9.58
CA ILE A 155 -11.14 -15.38 9.98
C ILE A 155 -10.60 -16.16 8.77
N GLU A 156 -11.49 -16.63 7.88
CA GLU A 156 -11.11 -17.30 6.64
C GLU A 156 -10.34 -16.36 5.72
N ALA A 157 -10.85 -15.14 5.50
CA ALA A 157 -10.21 -14.11 4.69
C ALA A 157 -8.79 -13.78 5.20
N VAL A 158 -8.61 -13.64 6.51
CA VAL A 158 -7.29 -13.38 7.12
C VAL A 158 -6.29 -14.50 6.81
N LYS A 159 -6.71 -15.77 6.84
CA LYS A 159 -5.83 -16.91 6.53
C LYS A 159 -5.39 -16.88 5.08
N ILE A 160 -6.35 -16.77 4.16
CA ILE A 160 -6.10 -16.73 2.71
C ILE A 160 -5.23 -15.52 2.35
N ALA A 161 -5.59 -14.35 2.87
CA ALA A 161 -4.89 -13.10 2.61
C ALA A 161 -3.44 -13.14 3.11
N ARG A 162 -3.19 -13.78 4.26
CA ARG A 162 -1.82 -13.93 4.78
C ARG A 162 -0.95 -14.73 3.82
N GLU A 163 -1.41 -15.90 3.40
CA GLU A 163 -0.68 -16.77 2.47
C GLU A 163 -0.39 -16.03 1.15
N LYS A 164 -1.40 -15.37 0.58
CA LYS A 164 -1.24 -14.58 -0.65
C LYS A 164 -0.30 -13.38 -0.48
N SER A 165 -0.32 -12.72 0.67
CA SER A 165 0.59 -11.60 0.94
C SER A 165 2.05 -12.05 0.92
N GLU A 166 2.35 -13.28 1.38
CA GLU A 166 3.71 -13.82 1.38
C GLU A 166 4.18 -14.16 -0.04
N GLU A 167 3.30 -14.72 -0.88
CA GLU A 167 3.57 -14.96 -2.30
C GLU A 167 3.86 -13.65 -3.04
N LEU A 168 2.96 -12.67 -2.93
CA LEU A 168 3.07 -11.38 -3.61
C LEU A 168 4.30 -10.57 -3.17
N ARG A 169 4.63 -10.61 -1.87
CA ARG A 169 5.80 -9.88 -1.33
C ARG A 169 7.10 -10.36 -1.97
N ARG A 170 7.25 -11.66 -2.25
CA ARG A 170 8.43 -12.22 -2.92
C ARG A 170 8.59 -11.76 -4.36
N LEU A 171 7.50 -11.37 -5.02
CA LEU A 171 7.54 -10.87 -6.40
C LEU A 171 8.00 -9.41 -6.45
N VAL A 172 7.61 -8.59 -5.48
CA VAL A 172 7.92 -7.15 -5.44
C VAL A 172 9.27 -6.88 -4.78
N VAL A 173 9.54 -7.54 -3.64
CA VAL A 173 10.78 -7.37 -2.89
C VAL A 173 11.74 -8.43 -3.39
N LYS A 174 12.69 -8.04 -4.26
CA LYS A 174 13.78 -8.93 -4.66
C LYS A 174 14.54 -9.34 -3.41
N ASN A 175 14.63 -10.65 -3.14
CA ASN A 175 15.64 -11.16 -2.23
C ASN A 175 16.99 -10.78 -2.85
N ASN A 176 17.72 -9.89 -2.18
CA ASN A 176 19.16 -9.78 -2.38
C ASN A 176 19.78 -11.04 -1.74
N ASP A 177 19.68 -12.17 -2.43
CA ASP A 177 20.54 -13.33 -2.19
C ASP A 177 21.94 -13.06 -2.77
#